data_AF-A0AA92S897-F1
#
_entry.id   AF-A0AA92S897-F1
#
_cell.length_a   1.000
_cell.length_b   1.000
_cell.length_c   1.000
_cell.angle_alpha   90.00
_cell.angle_beta   90.00
_cell.angle_gamma   90.00
#
_symmetry.space_group_name_H-M   'P 1'
#
loop_
_entity.id
_entity.type
_entity.pdbx_description
1 polymer ?
#
loop_
_entity_poly.entity_id
_entity_poly.type
_entity_poly.pdbx_seq_one_letter_code
_entity_poly.pdbx_strand_id
1 'polypeptide(L)'
;MFKKMVFSALSVAVFSAVLTSPIQANSVGGHKEPSLASARWSSDEEWIRKSAAVPAGWVVIREDLGSKLIKNTAGAPYGEELRVSKYSPVPAGWVVLRDEVAGRVIKYVIGATYRTEFNVTKFSPIPTGWVVSRENYDSKTIMNVVGAPYGTVLLVSKYSPVPPGWVYEGQVAAGKYIKNLNRY
;
A
#
# COMPACT_ATOMS: atom_id res chain seq x y z
N MET A 1 62.05 5.16 12.93
CA MET A 1 61.90 5.94 14.17
C MET A 1 60.60 5.56 14.84
N PHE A 2 60.65 5.30 16.15
CA PHE A 2 59.62 4.63 16.96
C PHE A 2 58.51 5.56 17.47
N LYS A 3 57.31 4.98 17.61
CA LYS A 3 56.23 5.16 18.62
C LYS A 3 55.92 6.57 19.16
N LYS A 4 54.61 6.85 19.26
CA LYS A 4 53.90 6.97 20.56
C LYS A 4 52.41 6.68 20.41
N MET A 5 51.95 5.72 21.22
CA MET A 5 50.55 5.44 21.54
C MET A 5 50.06 6.46 22.57
N VAL A 6 48.75 6.73 22.62
CA VAL A 6 48.07 7.12 23.86
C VAL A 6 46.73 6.39 23.93
N PHE A 7 46.62 5.50 24.92
CA PHE A 7 45.37 5.00 25.48
C PHE A 7 44.92 5.98 26.57
N SER A 8 43.61 6.21 26.72
CA SER A 8 43.06 6.77 27.97
C SER A 8 41.80 6.01 28.37
N ALA A 9 41.72 5.69 29.66
CA ALA A 9 40.86 4.70 30.28
C ALA A 9 39.58 5.28 30.89
N LEU A 10 38.74 4.34 31.33
CA LEU A 10 37.45 4.40 32.02
C LEU A 10 37.22 5.59 32.95
N SER A 11 35.95 6.01 33.02
CA SER A 11 35.32 6.28 34.32
C SER A 11 33.87 5.82 34.32
N VAL A 12 33.57 4.83 35.16
CA VAL A 12 32.22 4.38 35.52
C VAL A 12 31.77 5.25 36.70
N ALA A 13 30.59 5.86 36.59
CA ALA A 13 29.92 6.48 37.72
C ALA A 13 28.54 5.83 37.89
N VAL A 14 28.40 5.09 39.00
CA VAL A 14 27.13 4.50 39.43
C VAL A 14 26.47 5.52 40.35
N PHE A 15 25.31 6.04 39.96
CA PHE A 15 24.44 6.76 40.89
C PHE A 15 23.16 5.95 41.07
N SER A 16 23.07 5.29 42.22
CA SER A 16 21.81 4.75 42.73
C SER A 16 21.05 5.87 43.41
N ALA A 17 19.84 6.18 42.93
CA ALA A 17 18.86 6.95 43.67
C ALA A 17 17.56 6.14 43.73
N VAL A 18 17.27 5.59 44.90
CA VAL A 18 15.96 5.02 45.23
C VAL A 18 15.08 6.18 45.68
N LEU A 19 14.08 6.52 44.86
CA LEU A 19 12.97 7.38 45.28
C LEU A 19 11.70 6.53 45.22
N THR A 20 11.22 6.15 46.40
CA THR A 20 9.90 5.56 46.58
C THR A 20 8.86 6.67 46.52
N SER A 21 7.95 6.60 45.56
CA SER A 21 6.73 7.40 45.54
C SER A 21 5.51 6.49 45.32
N PRO A 22 4.36 6.83 45.92
CA PRO A 22 3.29 5.87 46.22
C PRO A 22 2.46 5.47 44.99
N ILE A 23 1.89 4.27 45.10
CA ILE A 23 0.88 3.70 44.20
C ILE A 23 -0.33 4.65 44.14
N GLN A 24 -0.61 5.19 42.95
CA GLN A 24 -1.93 5.65 42.57
C GLN A 24 -2.41 4.83 41.38
N ALA A 25 -3.40 3.98 41.65
CA ALA A 25 -4.22 3.34 40.64
C ALA A 25 -5.06 4.40 39.94
N ASN A 26 -5.04 4.45 38.60
CA ASN A 26 -6.24 4.71 37.82
C ASN A 26 -6.08 4.40 36.32
N SER A 27 -7.09 3.68 35.84
CA SER A 27 -7.66 3.63 34.49
C SER A 27 -6.75 3.33 33.29
N VAL A 28 -6.87 2.08 32.82
CA VAL A 28 -7.16 1.70 31.43
C VAL A 28 -6.49 2.58 30.36
N GLY A 29 -5.30 2.15 29.94
CA GLY A 29 -4.69 2.62 28.71
C GLY A 29 -5.53 2.20 27.51
N GLY A 30 -6.39 3.10 27.04
CA GLY A 30 -7.00 2.98 25.73
C GLY A 30 -5.90 2.94 24.68
N HIS A 31 -5.83 1.82 23.94
CA HIS A 31 -5.17 1.81 22.65
C HIS A 31 -5.76 2.95 21.84
N LYS A 32 -4.97 4.00 21.60
CA LYS A 32 -5.25 4.96 20.53
C LYS A 32 -5.08 4.19 19.23
N GLU A 33 -6.15 3.49 18.84
CA GLU A 33 -6.45 3.23 17.45
C GLU A 33 -6.23 4.56 16.72
N PRO A 34 -5.38 4.64 15.69
CA PRO A 34 -5.35 5.82 14.85
C PRO A 34 -6.75 5.90 14.24
N SER A 35 -7.59 6.77 14.82
CA SER A 35 -8.88 7.11 14.27
C SER A 35 -8.65 7.39 12.80
N LEU A 36 -9.38 6.70 11.93
CA LEU A 36 -9.54 7.02 10.52
C LEU A 36 -10.26 8.37 10.39
N ALA A 37 -9.72 9.40 11.03
CA ALA A 37 -9.99 10.78 10.72
C ALA A 37 -9.67 10.89 9.24
N SER A 38 -10.70 11.15 8.44
CA SER A 38 -10.63 11.47 7.02
C SER A 38 -9.38 12.29 6.75
N ALA A 39 -8.31 11.62 6.34
CA ALA A 39 -7.08 12.28 5.98
C ALA A 39 -7.47 13.11 4.76
N ARG A 40 -7.51 14.43 4.93
CA ARG A 40 -7.83 15.36 3.85
C ARG A 40 -6.91 15.01 2.68
N TRP A 41 -7.50 14.77 1.52
CA TRP A 41 -6.77 14.50 0.28
C TRP A 41 -5.65 15.52 0.12
N SER A 42 -4.40 15.03 0.11
CA SER A 42 -3.26 15.90 -0.13
C SER A 42 -3.29 16.29 -1.60
N SER A 43 -3.24 17.60 -1.85
CA SER A 43 -3.00 18.17 -3.17
C SER A 43 -1.59 18.70 -3.30
N ASP A 44 -0.67 18.20 -2.46
CA ASP A 44 0.70 18.70 -2.42
C ASP A 44 1.42 18.26 -3.69
N GLU A 45 2.06 19.24 -4.33
CA GLU A 45 2.86 19.04 -5.53
C GLU A 45 4.25 19.60 -5.30
N GLU A 46 5.27 18.89 -5.77
CA GLU A 46 6.67 19.28 -5.59
C GLU A 46 7.47 19.05 -6.87
N TRP A 47 8.29 20.02 -7.23
CA TRP A 47 9.28 19.84 -8.28
C TRP A 47 10.54 19.21 -7.71
N ILE A 48 10.90 18.04 -8.23
CA ILE A 48 12.15 17.36 -7.89
C ILE A 48 13.04 17.21 -9.11
N ARG A 49 14.35 17.07 -8.90
CA ARG A 49 15.30 16.76 -9.98
C ARG A 49 14.86 15.48 -10.70
N LYS A 50 15.07 15.41 -12.02
CA LYS A 50 14.66 14.24 -12.81
C LYS A 50 15.26 12.93 -12.30
N SER A 51 16.53 12.96 -11.86
CA SER A 51 17.25 11.82 -11.29
C SER A 51 16.86 11.45 -9.84
N ALA A 52 16.14 12.30 -9.12
CA ALA A 52 15.74 12.00 -7.74
C ALA A 52 14.71 10.86 -7.69
N ALA A 53 14.75 10.01 -6.67
CA ALA A 53 13.72 9.01 -6.46
C ALA A 53 12.37 9.68 -6.14
N VAL A 54 11.28 9.12 -6.66
CA VAL A 54 9.92 9.54 -6.28
C VAL A 54 9.61 8.92 -4.91
N PRO A 55 9.21 9.69 -3.90
CA PRO A 55 8.86 9.15 -2.59
C PRO A 55 7.70 8.15 -2.65
N ALA A 56 7.64 7.23 -1.69
CA ALA A 56 6.49 6.33 -1.56
C ALA A 56 5.20 7.13 -1.33
N GLY A 57 4.11 6.74 -2.00
CA GLY A 57 2.85 7.48 -1.93
C GLY A 57 2.81 8.75 -2.79
N TRP A 58 3.80 8.97 -3.66
CA TRP A 58 3.81 10.05 -4.64
C TRP A 58 3.83 9.51 -6.06
N VAL A 59 3.32 10.29 -7.01
CA VAL A 59 3.27 9.98 -8.44
C VAL A 59 3.86 11.11 -9.27
N VAL A 60 4.33 10.82 -10.47
CA VAL A 60 4.80 11.83 -11.43
C VAL A 60 3.64 12.26 -12.31
N ILE A 61 3.29 13.54 -12.31
CA ILE A 61 2.19 14.10 -13.11
C ILE A 61 2.67 14.95 -14.29
N ARG A 62 3.94 15.38 -14.27
CA ARG A 62 4.59 16.10 -15.37
C ARG A 62 6.09 15.86 -15.35
N GLU A 63 6.70 15.78 -16.52
CA GLU A 63 8.16 15.70 -16.69
C GLU A 63 8.66 16.76 -17.64
N ASP A 64 9.78 17.41 -17.28
CA ASP A 64 10.49 18.36 -18.11
C ASP A 64 11.92 17.84 -18.41
N LEU A 65 12.75 18.67 -19.05
CA LEU A 65 14.12 18.32 -19.45
C LEU A 65 15.01 17.97 -18.24
N GLY A 66 14.89 18.69 -17.12
CA GLY A 66 15.75 18.52 -15.93
C GLY A 66 15.03 18.18 -14.62
N SER A 67 13.71 18.27 -14.60
CA SER A 67 12.87 18.11 -13.41
C SER A 67 11.63 17.30 -13.70
N LYS A 68 10.95 16.89 -12.63
CA LYS A 68 9.62 16.30 -12.70
C LYS A 68 8.76 16.83 -11.56
N LEU A 69 7.49 17.07 -11.87
CA LEU A 69 6.47 17.45 -10.90
C LEU A 69 5.84 16.19 -10.35
N ILE A 70 5.96 16.01 -9.03
CA ILE A 70 5.33 14.92 -8.31
C ILE A 70 4.13 15.41 -7.52
N LYS A 71 3.16 14.52 -7.31
CA LYS A 71 1.95 14.76 -6.52
C LYS A 71 1.78 13.70 -5.44
N ASN A 72 1.45 14.14 -4.23
CA ASN A 72 1.15 13.27 -3.10
C ASN A 72 -0.21 12.59 -3.32
N THR A 73 -0.29 11.28 -3.03
CA THR A 73 -1.54 10.51 -3.12
C THR A 73 -2.11 10.08 -1.77
N ALA A 74 -1.67 10.70 -0.67
CA ALA A 74 -2.19 10.43 0.65
C ALA A 74 -3.62 10.98 0.82
N GLY A 75 -4.53 10.16 1.35
CA GLY A 75 -5.91 10.55 1.63
C GLY A 75 -6.82 10.59 0.40
N ALA A 76 -6.47 9.91 -0.70
CA ALA A 76 -7.33 9.88 -1.89
C ALA A 76 -8.71 9.33 -1.54
N PRO A 77 -9.80 9.95 -2.01
CA PRO A 77 -11.11 9.35 -1.90
C PRO A 77 -11.21 8.16 -2.84
N TYR A 78 -12.06 7.19 -2.48
CA TYR A 78 -12.41 6.07 -3.36
C TYR A 78 -12.86 6.60 -4.73
N GLY A 79 -12.28 6.04 -5.79
CA GLY A 79 -12.65 6.36 -7.16
C GLY A 79 -11.88 7.54 -7.77
N GLU A 80 -11.00 8.22 -7.01
CA GLU A 80 -10.13 9.27 -7.55
C GLU A 80 -9.27 8.74 -8.70
N GLU A 81 -9.17 9.50 -9.78
CA GLU A 81 -8.37 9.16 -10.95
C GLU A 81 -7.29 10.21 -11.20
N LEU A 82 -6.07 9.76 -11.49
CA LEU A 82 -4.95 10.63 -11.87
C LEU A 82 -4.38 10.21 -13.21
N ARG A 83 -4.07 11.23 -14.04
CA ARG A 83 -3.18 11.07 -15.18
C ARG A 83 -1.75 11.23 -14.70
N VAL A 84 -0.94 10.23 -14.96
CA VAL A 84 0.46 10.16 -14.52
C VAL A 84 1.38 9.87 -15.69
N SER A 85 2.65 10.24 -15.58
CA SER A 85 3.67 9.90 -16.58
C SER A 85 3.79 8.38 -16.74
N LYS A 86 4.17 7.94 -17.94
CA LYS A 86 4.17 6.52 -18.33
C LYS A 86 4.96 5.61 -17.37
N TYR A 87 6.04 6.11 -16.78
CA TYR A 87 6.88 5.36 -15.85
C TYR A 87 6.73 5.81 -14.39
N SER A 88 5.68 6.59 -14.08
CA SER A 88 5.36 6.93 -12.70
C SER A 88 5.17 5.66 -11.87
N PRO A 89 5.64 5.61 -10.61
CA PRO A 89 5.23 4.57 -9.68
C PRO A 89 3.71 4.57 -9.52
N VAL A 90 3.15 3.40 -9.19
CA VAL A 90 1.73 3.22 -8.85
C VAL A 90 1.67 2.97 -7.34
N PRO A 91 1.11 3.89 -6.54
CA PRO A 91 1.08 3.74 -5.09
C PRO A 91 0.17 2.59 -4.62
N ALA A 92 0.35 2.16 -3.38
CA ALA A 92 -0.51 1.15 -2.78
C ALA A 92 -2.00 1.60 -2.81
N GLY A 93 -2.89 0.67 -3.13
CA GLY A 93 -4.32 0.97 -3.26
C GLY A 93 -4.74 1.63 -4.58
N TRP A 94 -3.78 1.95 -5.46
CA TRP A 94 -4.05 2.41 -6.82
C TRP A 94 -3.91 1.28 -7.83
N VAL A 95 -4.64 1.38 -8.94
CA VAL A 95 -4.57 0.46 -10.09
C VAL A 95 -4.42 1.23 -11.38
N VAL A 96 -3.86 0.61 -12.43
CA VAL A 96 -3.73 1.20 -13.76
C VAL A 96 -4.92 0.77 -14.62
N LEU A 97 -5.82 1.70 -14.93
CA LEU A 97 -6.98 1.41 -15.78
C LEU A 97 -6.59 1.24 -17.24
N ARG A 98 -5.75 2.14 -17.74
CA ARG A 98 -5.33 2.19 -19.14
C ARG A 98 -3.99 2.90 -19.30
N ASP A 99 -3.25 2.48 -20.32
CA ASP A 99 -2.11 3.21 -20.85
C ASP A 99 -2.61 4.26 -21.87
N GLU A 100 -1.98 5.43 -21.88
CA GLU A 100 -2.19 6.49 -22.86
C GLU A 100 -0.86 6.79 -23.56
N VAL A 101 -0.87 7.47 -24.71
CA VAL A 101 0.37 7.74 -25.49
C VAL A 101 1.42 8.45 -24.64
N ALA A 102 1.00 9.46 -23.87
CA ALA A 102 1.87 10.29 -23.05
C ALA A 102 1.90 9.88 -21.56
N GLY A 103 1.20 8.81 -21.16
CA GLY A 103 1.01 8.55 -19.74
C GLY A 103 0.17 7.32 -19.43
N ARG A 104 -0.43 7.33 -18.24
CA ARG A 104 -1.33 6.30 -17.74
C ARG A 104 -2.43 6.96 -16.93
N VAL A 105 -3.57 6.29 -16.87
CA VAL A 105 -4.63 6.65 -15.92
C VAL A 105 -4.66 5.63 -14.80
N ILE A 106 -4.44 6.12 -13.59
CA ILE A 106 -4.52 5.33 -12.36
C ILE A 106 -5.77 5.70 -11.58
N LYS A 107 -6.31 4.74 -10.82
CA LYS A 107 -7.50 4.92 -9.97
C LYS A 107 -7.26 4.42 -8.56
N TYR A 108 -7.70 5.17 -7.55
CA TYR A 108 -7.70 4.72 -6.18
C TYR A 108 -8.92 3.85 -5.90
N VAL A 109 -8.71 2.63 -5.40
CA VAL A 109 -9.77 1.61 -5.29
C VAL A 109 -10.03 1.14 -3.87
N ILE A 110 -9.29 1.64 -2.88
CA ILE A 110 -9.57 1.34 -1.47
C ILE A 110 -10.88 2.03 -1.08
N GLY A 111 -11.72 1.31 -0.33
CA GLY A 111 -13.09 1.73 0.00
C GLY A 111 -14.16 1.18 -0.95
N ALA A 112 -13.77 0.44 -2.00
CA ALA A 112 -14.72 -0.30 -2.82
C ALA A 112 -15.54 -1.29 -1.98
N THR A 113 -16.79 -1.53 -2.37
CA THR A 113 -17.65 -2.57 -1.76
C THR A 113 -17.29 -3.95 -2.28
N TYR A 114 -17.69 -5.00 -1.54
CA TYR A 114 -17.52 -6.39 -1.97
C TYR A 114 -18.08 -6.62 -3.39
N ARG A 115 -17.35 -7.37 -4.22
CA ARG A 115 -17.64 -7.64 -5.64
C ARG A 115 -17.55 -6.46 -6.60
N THR A 116 -17.03 -5.30 -6.17
CA THR A 116 -16.63 -4.26 -7.13
C THR A 116 -15.55 -4.82 -8.05
N GLU A 117 -15.70 -4.64 -9.35
CA GLU A 117 -14.74 -5.09 -10.36
C GLU A 117 -14.13 -3.92 -11.15
N PHE A 118 -12.88 -4.09 -11.57
CA PHE A 118 -12.23 -3.20 -12.53
C PHE A 118 -11.52 -4.01 -13.60
N ASN A 119 -11.68 -3.60 -14.85
CA ASN A 119 -10.75 -4.00 -15.91
C ASN A 119 -9.51 -3.10 -15.84
N VAL A 120 -8.34 -3.72 -15.68
CA VAL A 120 -7.06 -3.03 -15.51
C VAL A 120 -6.05 -3.59 -16.50
N THR A 121 -5.01 -2.81 -16.78
CA THR A 121 -3.92 -3.28 -17.65
C THR A 121 -3.27 -4.55 -17.07
N LYS A 122 -2.70 -5.38 -17.95
CA LYS A 122 -2.07 -6.65 -17.55
C LYS A 122 -1.06 -6.50 -16.41
N PHE A 123 -0.29 -5.42 -16.42
CA PHE A 123 0.75 -5.14 -15.43
C PHE A 123 0.31 -4.23 -14.29
N SER A 124 -0.96 -3.82 -14.22
CA SER A 124 -1.48 -3.11 -13.04
C SER A 124 -1.21 -3.90 -11.77
N PRO A 125 -0.78 -3.27 -10.66
CA PRO A 125 -0.74 -3.95 -9.38
C PRO A 125 -2.14 -4.43 -8.97
N ILE A 126 -2.17 -5.47 -8.13
CA ILE A 126 -3.40 -6.01 -7.54
C ILE A 126 -3.39 -5.59 -6.06
N PRO A 127 -4.34 -4.74 -5.61
CA PRO A 127 -4.36 -4.28 -4.22
C PRO A 127 -4.64 -5.42 -3.22
N THR A 128 -4.23 -5.24 -1.98
CA THR A 128 -4.57 -6.17 -0.90
C THR A 128 -6.08 -6.30 -0.75
N GLY A 129 -6.59 -7.53 -0.59
CA GLY A 129 -8.04 -7.79 -0.53
C GLY A 129 -8.72 -7.88 -1.91
N TRP A 130 -7.95 -7.83 -3.00
CA TRP A 130 -8.44 -8.04 -4.36
C TRP A 130 -7.92 -9.34 -4.95
N VAL A 131 -8.67 -9.89 -5.90
CA VAL A 131 -8.34 -11.09 -6.66
C VAL A 131 -8.44 -10.82 -8.15
N VAL A 132 -7.84 -11.68 -8.98
CA VAL A 132 -8.03 -11.66 -10.43
C VAL A 132 -9.17 -12.63 -10.77
N SER A 133 -10.32 -12.10 -11.19
CA SER A 133 -11.47 -12.93 -11.58
C SER A 133 -11.35 -13.43 -13.02
N ARG A 134 -10.66 -12.68 -13.90
CA ARG A 134 -10.44 -13.04 -15.31
C ARG A 134 -9.12 -12.48 -15.84
N GLU A 135 -8.46 -13.23 -16.70
CA GLU A 135 -7.31 -12.77 -17.50
C GLU A 135 -7.68 -12.66 -18.97
N ASN A 136 -7.17 -11.63 -19.64
CA ASN A 136 -7.19 -11.46 -21.09
C ASN A 136 -5.75 -11.27 -21.59
N TYR A 137 -5.58 -11.10 -22.91
CA TYR A 137 -4.26 -10.96 -23.52
C TYR A 137 -3.47 -9.75 -22.99
N ASP A 138 -4.11 -8.58 -22.92
CA ASP A 138 -3.54 -7.26 -22.57
C ASP A 138 -4.10 -6.64 -21.29
N SER A 139 -5.10 -7.28 -20.68
CA SER A 139 -5.82 -6.79 -19.51
C SER A 139 -6.18 -7.93 -18.56
N LYS A 140 -6.64 -7.56 -17.37
CA LYS A 140 -7.24 -8.49 -16.41
C LYS A 140 -8.40 -7.81 -15.69
N THR A 141 -9.39 -8.60 -15.30
CA THR A 141 -10.45 -8.15 -14.38
C THR A 141 -10.02 -8.48 -12.96
N ILE A 142 -9.98 -7.47 -12.11
CA ILE A 142 -9.79 -7.63 -10.66
C ILE A 142 -11.12 -7.43 -9.93
N MET A 143 -11.32 -8.13 -8.83
CA MET A 143 -12.52 -8.05 -8.01
C MET A 143 -12.17 -7.87 -6.53
N ASN A 144 -12.86 -6.96 -5.86
CA ASN A 144 -12.74 -6.75 -4.42
C ASN A 144 -13.41 -7.89 -3.65
N VAL A 145 -12.68 -8.49 -2.72
CA VAL A 145 -13.20 -9.56 -1.86
C VAL A 145 -13.22 -9.18 -0.38
N VAL A 146 -12.86 -7.94 -0.04
CA VAL A 146 -13.04 -7.39 1.31
C VAL A 146 -14.52 -7.36 1.66
N GLY A 147 -14.87 -7.82 2.87
CA GLY A 147 -16.26 -7.91 3.32
C GLY A 147 -17.04 -9.12 2.80
N ALA A 148 -16.38 -10.07 2.12
CA ALA A 148 -17.03 -11.32 1.73
C ALA A 148 -17.51 -12.12 2.98
N PRO A 149 -18.68 -12.77 2.96
CA PRO A 149 -19.13 -13.62 4.05
C PRO A 149 -18.15 -14.77 4.37
N TYR A 150 -18.11 -15.22 5.63
CA TYR A 150 -17.38 -16.43 6.02
C TYR A 150 -17.85 -17.62 5.17
N GLY A 151 -16.91 -18.46 4.74
CA GLY A 151 -17.19 -19.63 3.91
C GLY A 151 -17.45 -19.35 2.44
N THR A 152 -17.40 -18.08 1.99
CA THR A 152 -17.49 -17.74 0.56
C THR A 152 -16.40 -18.47 -0.22
N VAL A 153 -16.79 -19.19 -1.27
CA VAL A 153 -15.86 -19.84 -2.21
C VAL A 153 -15.88 -19.09 -3.55
N LEU A 154 -14.70 -18.81 -4.10
CA LEU A 154 -14.55 -18.14 -5.40
C LEU A 154 -13.62 -18.96 -6.30
N LEU A 155 -14.02 -19.10 -7.57
CA LEU A 155 -13.11 -19.49 -8.64
C LEU A 155 -12.43 -18.23 -9.16
N VAL A 156 -11.10 -18.18 -9.07
CA VAL A 156 -10.26 -17.04 -9.49
C VAL A 156 -9.21 -17.52 -10.49
N SER A 157 -8.56 -16.58 -11.19
CA SER A 157 -7.43 -16.92 -12.07
C SER A 157 -6.37 -17.72 -11.31
N LYS A 158 -5.73 -18.65 -12.00
CA LYS A 158 -4.64 -19.49 -11.47
C LYS A 158 -3.54 -18.64 -10.81
N TYR A 159 -3.22 -17.49 -11.42
CA TYR A 159 -2.19 -16.57 -10.94
C TYR A 159 -2.72 -15.46 -10.03
N SER A 160 -4.02 -15.47 -9.69
CA SER A 160 -4.59 -14.52 -8.72
C SER A 160 -3.85 -14.61 -7.37
N PRO A 161 -3.59 -13.51 -6.67
CA PRO A 161 -3.21 -13.59 -5.26
C PRO A 161 -4.32 -14.26 -4.44
N VAL A 162 -3.92 -14.86 -3.31
CA VAL A 162 -4.84 -15.35 -2.27
C VAL A 162 -4.82 -14.31 -1.15
N PRO A 163 -5.92 -13.57 -0.90
CA PRO A 163 -5.92 -12.50 0.09
C PRO A 163 -5.78 -13.02 1.53
N PRO A 164 -5.39 -12.16 2.49
CA PRO A 164 -5.35 -12.52 3.90
C PRO A 164 -6.67 -13.11 4.41
N GLY A 165 -6.58 -14.21 5.17
CA GLY A 165 -7.73 -14.95 5.69
C GLY A 165 -8.51 -15.77 4.66
N TRP A 166 -8.03 -15.82 3.41
CA TRP A 166 -8.50 -16.79 2.41
C TRP A 166 -7.55 -17.99 2.32
N VAL A 167 -8.08 -19.15 1.95
CA VAL A 167 -7.29 -20.38 1.74
C VAL A 167 -7.52 -20.93 0.34
N TYR A 168 -6.51 -21.59 -0.22
CA TYR A 168 -6.64 -22.36 -1.46
C TYR A 168 -7.34 -23.69 -1.17
N GLU A 169 -8.35 -24.05 -1.98
CA GLU A 169 -9.08 -25.32 -1.84
C GLU A 169 -8.83 -26.31 -2.98
N GLY A 170 -8.39 -25.82 -4.14
CA GLY A 170 -8.17 -26.68 -5.31
C GLY A 170 -8.03 -25.89 -6.60
N GLN A 171 -7.77 -26.58 -7.70
CA GLN A 171 -7.66 -25.97 -9.02
C GLN A 171 -8.34 -26.82 -10.09
N VAL A 172 -8.82 -26.14 -11.12
CA VAL A 172 -9.40 -26.71 -12.35
C VAL A 172 -8.72 -26.05 -13.55
N ALA A 173 -9.01 -26.53 -14.77
CA ALA A 173 -8.44 -25.93 -15.98
C ALA A 173 -8.69 -24.42 -16.08
N ALA A 174 -9.86 -23.96 -15.62
CA ALA A 174 -10.27 -22.56 -15.69
C ALA A 174 -9.66 -21.66 -14.59
N GLY A 175 -9.04 -22.20 -13.53
CA GLY A 175 -8.57 -21.38 -12.41
C GLY A 175 -8.38 -22.15 -11.10
N LYS A 176 -8.38 -21.42 -9.98
CA LYS A 176 -8.29 -22.00 -8.64
C LYS A 176 -9.44 -21.57 -7.74
N TYR A 177 -9.87 -22.48 -6.87
CA TYR A 177 -10.83 -22.20 -5.82
C TYR A 177 -10.10 -21.65 -4.59
N ILE A 178 -10.64 -20.55 -4.07
CA ILE A 178 -10.25 -19.98 -2.78
C ILE A 178 -11.48 -19.85 -1.89
N LYS A 179 -11.29 -20.00 -0.57
CA LYS A 179 -12.36 -19.87 0.42
C LYS A 179 -12.02 -18.87 1.50
N ASN A 180 -12.99 -18.02 1.82
CA ASN A 180 -12.87 -17.05 2.90
C ASN A 180 -13.06 -17.72 4.26
N LEU A 181 -12.09 -17.55 5.14
CA LEU A 181 -12.16 -17.99 6.54
C LEU A 181 -12.24 -16.82 7.53
N ASN A 182 -12.27 -15.57 7.05
CA ASN A 182 -12.47 -14.41 7.90
C ASN A 182 -13.85 -14.46 8.56
N ARG A 183 -13.89 -14.35 9.88
CA ARG A 183 -15.11 -14.19 10.69
C ARG A 183 -15.16 -12.72 11.10
N TYR A 184 -16.17 -12.00 10.63
CA TYR A 184 -16.43 -10.61 11.00
C TYR A 184 -17.42 -10.58 12.16
#